data_AF-A0A0M9BJT8-F1
#
_entry.id   AF-A0A0M9BJT8-F1
#
_cell.length_a   1.000
_cell.length_b   1.000
_cell.length_c   1.000
_cell.angle_alpha   90.00
_cell.angle_beta   90.00
_cell.angle_gamma   90.00
#
_symmetry.space_group_name_H-M   'P 1'
#
loop_
_entity.id
_entity.type
_entity.pdbx_description
1 polymer ?
#
loop_
_entity_poly.entity_id
_entity_poly.type
_entity_poly.pdbx_seq_one_letter_code
_entity_poly.pdbx_strand_id
1 'polypeptide(L)'
;MFLEMLLVLIAILGMGAFYCLIAYFLIRLISRKAFKRTLTKYEAIEIMVWAAMVFFAIVMIKNQSWNIFLPIVLLMITMNNLRRSNRKYREMSKEMNKEGL
;
A
#
# COMPACT_ATOMS: atom_id res chain seq x y z
N MET A 1 33.99 -4.44 16.30
CA MET A 1 33.67 -5.88 16.19
C MET A 1 32.36 -6.30 16.89
N PHE A 2 32.24 -6.33 18.23
CA PHE A 2 30.99 -6.82 18.88
C PHE A 2 29.76 -5.94 18.61
N LEU A 3 29.91 -4.62 18.73
CA LEU A 3 28.84 -3.65 18.47
C LEU A 3 28.37 -3.67 17.00
N GLU A 4 29.30 -3.88 16.07
CA GLU A 4 29.01 -3.95 14.63
C GLU A 4 28.27 -5.24 14.28
N MET A 5 28.67 -6.40 14.84
CA MET A 5 27.93 -7.65 14.66
C MET A 5 26.51 -7.56 15.21
N LEU A 6 26.32 -6.86 16.34
CA LEU A 6 25.01 -6.68 16.95
C LEU A 6 24.11 -5.77 16.09
N LEU A 7 24.65 -4.69 15.53
CA LEU A 7 23.94 -3.83 14.57
C LEU A 7 23.54 -4.58 13.30
N VAL A 8 24.44 -5.41 12.75
CA VAL A 8 24.16 -6.25 11.58
C VAL A 8 23.05 -7.27 11.88
N LEU A 9 23.07 -7.89 13.05
CA LEU A 9 22.05 -8.86 13.46
C LEU A 9 20.67 -8.21 13.56
N ILE A 10 20.58 -7.01 14.16
CA ILE A 10 19.34 -6.23 14.26
C ILE A 10 18.85 -5.83 12.86
N ALA A 11 19.75 -5.42 11.96
CA ALA A 11 19.38 -5.07 10.59
C ALA A 11 18.79 -6.26 9.83
N ILE A 12 19.38 -7.45 9.97
CA ILE A 12 18.88 -8.68 9.33
C ILE A 12 17.50 -9.07 9.90
N LEU A 13 17.33 -9.02 11.23
CA LEU A 13 16.04 -9.29 11.88
C LEU A 13 14.98 -8.26 11.45
N GLY A 14 15.35 -6.99 11.35
CA GLY A 14 14.50 -5.92 10.86
C GLY A 14 14.04 -6.15 9.41
N MET A 15 14.96 -6.54 8.53
CA MET A 15 14.64 -6.93 7.15
C MET A 15 13.68 -8.12 7.10
N GLY A 16 13.96 -9.18 7.86
CA GLY A 16 13.11 -10.37 7.90
C GLY A 16 11.68 -10.05 8.36
N ALA A 17 11.55 -9.30 9.46
CA ALA A 17 10.25 -8.85 9.98
C ALA A 17 9.50 -7.98 8.96
N PHE A 18 10.22 -7.11 8.24
CA PHE A 18 9.65 -6.24 7.21
C PHE A 18 9.09 -7.04 6.02
N TYR A 19 9.82 -8.07 5.55
CA TYR A 19 9.33 -8.96 4.50
C TYR A 19 8.11 -9.77 4.94
N CYS A 20 8.09 -10.27 6.18
CA CYS A 20 6.93 -10.95 6.74
C CYS A 20 5.70 -10.04 6.82
N LEU A 21 5.87 -8.77 7.21
CA LEU A 21 4.80 -7.77 7.21
C LEU A 21 4.25 -7.51 5.82
N ILE A 22 5.13 -7.38 4.82
CA ILE A 22 4.75 -7.22 3.41
C ILE A 22 3.96 -8.42 2.92
N ALA A 23 4.46 -9.64 3.16
CA ALA A 23 3.81 -10.87 2.74
C ALA A 23 2.42 -11.00 3.38
N TYR A 24 2.32 -10.74 4.68
CA TYR A 24 1.05 -10.71 5.39
C TYR A 24 0.07 -9.69 4.80
N PHE A 25 0.55 -8.49 4.46
CA PHE A 25 -0.28 -7.44 3.86
C PHE A 25 -0.78 -7.82 2.46
N LEU A 26 0.07 -8.42 1.62
CA LEU A 26 -0.28 -8.95 0.31
C LEU A 26 -1.34 -10.06 0.41
N ILE A 27 -1.11 -11.05 1.29
CA ILE A 27 -2.05 -12.15 1.54
C ILE A 27 -3.39 -11.60 2.02
N ARG A 28 -3.38 -10.62 2.93
CA ARG A 28 -4.61 -9.99 3.46
C ARG A 28 -5.35 -9.18 2.40
N LEU A 29 -4.64 -8.47 1.52
CA LEU A 29 -5.24 -7.73 0.41
C LEU A 29 -5.92 -8.68 -0.58
N ILE A 30 -5.22 -9.73 -0.98
CA ILE A 30 -5.75 -10.76 -1.89
C ILE A 30 -6.95 -11.46 -1.24
N SER A 31 -6.81 -11.91 0.01
CA SER A 31 -7.87 -12.61 0.76
C SER A 31 -9.14 -11.76 0.94
N ARG A 32 -9.02 -10.48 1.30
CA ARG A 32 -10.20 -9.63 1.54
C ARG A 32 -10.94 -9.23 0.27
N LYS A 33 -10.24 -9.06 -0.85
CA LYS A 33 -10.80 -8.51 -2.08
C LYS A 33 -11.08 -9.55 -3.16
N ALA A 34 -10.28 -10.61 -3.29
CA ALA A 34 -10.54 -11.68 -4.27
C ALA A 34 -11.76 -12.54 -3.90
N PHE A 35 -12.08 -12.67 -2.60
CA PHE A 35 -13.23 -13.46 -2.15
C PHE A 35 -14.57 -12.69 -2.16
N LYS A 36 -14.55 -11.36 -2.34
CA LYS A 36 -15.77 -10.57 -2.54
C LYS A 36 -16.08 -10.49 -4.03
N ARG A 37 -17.09 -11.27 -4.42
CA ARG A 37 -17.52 -11.70 -5.75
C ARG A 37 -17.75 -10.65 -6.86
N THR A 38 -17.39 -9.38 -6.67
CA THR A 38 -17.48 -8.31 -7.67
C THR A 38 -16.41 -7.23 -7.42
N LEU A 39 -15.17 -7.51 -7.79
CA LEU A 39 -14.07 -6.54 -7.73
C LEU A 39 -14.35 -5.39 -8.71
N THR A 40 -14.71 -4.22 -8.20
CA THR A 40 -14.94 -3.06 -9.08
C THR A 40 -13.62 -2.60 -9.71
N LYS A 41 -13.64 -2.05 -10.94
CA LYS A 41 -12.44 -1.59 -11.66
C LYS A 41 -11.53 -0.70 -10.79
N TYR A 42 -12.14 0.16 -9.96
CA TYR A 42 -11.44 1.01 -9.00
C TYR A 42 -10.73 0.22 -7.89
N GLU A 43 -11.37 -0.81 -7.33
CA GLU A 43 -10.76 -1.64 -6.29
C GLU A 43 -9.59 -2.47 -6.81
N ALA A 44 -9.66 -2.90 -8.08
CA ALA A 44 -8.60 -3.62 -8.77
C ALA A 44 -7.38 -2.71 -9.02
N ILE A 45 -7.61 -1.50 -9.55
CA ILE A 45 -6.56 -0.48 -9.73
C ILE A 45 -5.89 -0.19 -8.39
N GLU A 46 -6.68 -0.01 -7.33
CA GLU A 46 -6.16 0.27 -6.02
C GLU A 46 -5.29 -0.86 -5.47
N ILE A 47 -5.67 -2.14 -5.65
CA ILE A 47 -4.79 -3.28 -5.30
C ILE A 47 -3.50 -3.22 -6.10
N MET A 48 -3.60 -2.96 -7.42
CA MET A 48 -2.44 -2.89 -8.31
C MET A 48 -1.45 -1.81 -7.87
N VAL A 49 -1.93 -0.62 -7.48
CA VAL A 49 -1.04 0.46 -7.04
C VAL A 49 -0.44 0.16 -5.66
N TRP A 50 -1.20 -0.45 -4.74
CA TRP A 50 -0.63 -0.93 -3.47
C TRP A 50 0.45 -2.01 -3.69
N ALA A 51 0.22 -2.96 -4.60
CA ALA A 51 1.19 -3.97 -4.96
C ALA A 51 2.44 -3.37 -5.63
N ALA A 52 2.25 -2.40 -6.53
CA ALA A 52 3.34 -1.67 -7.16
C ALA A 52 4.19 -0.89 -6.14
N MET A 53 3.56 -0.21 -5.17
CA MET A 53 4.29 0.48 -4.10
C MET A 53 5.12 -0.47 -3.25
N VAL A 54 4.56 -1.64 -2.90
CA VAL A 54 5.29 -2.69 -2.18
C VAL A 54 6.47 -3.18 -3.00
N PHE A 55 6.26 -3.45 -4.29
CA PHE A 55 7.32 -3.89 -5.20
C PHE A 55 8.45 -2.85 -5.31
N PHE A 56 8.11 -1.57 -5.49
CA PHE A 56 9.10 -0.51 -5.56
C PHE A 56 9.84 -0.30 -4.23
N ALA A 57 9.18 -0.48 -3.08
CA ALA A 57 9.85 -0.44 -1.78
C ALA A 57 10.93 -1.53 -1.67
N ILE A 58 10.63 -2.75 -2.13
CA ILE A 58 11.60 -3.86 -2.18
C ILE A 58 12.78 -3.53 -3.12
N VAL A 59 12.48 -3.02 -4.31
CA VAL A 59 13.51 -2.64 -5.29
C VAL A 59 14.40 -1.51 -4.76
N MET A 60 13.85 -0.53 -4.04
CA MET A 60 14.63 0.55 -3.42
C MET A 60 15.55 0.06 -2.32
N ILE A 61 15.06 -0.84 -1.46
CA ILE A 61 15.88 -1.45 -0.41
C ILE A 61 17.05 -2.22 -1.05
N LYS A 62 16.77 -3.00 -2.10
CA LYS A 62 17.81 -3.76 -2.82
C LYS A 62 18.85 -2.84 -3.48
N ASN A 63 18.41 -1.76 -4.11
CA ASN A 63 19.29 -0.86 -4.86
C ASN A 63 19.90 0.27 -3.99
N GLN A 64 19.62 0.32 -2.67
CA GLN A 64 19.99 1.42 -1.77
C GLN A 64 19.68 2.82 -2.34
N SER A 65 18.66 2.92 -3.19
CA SER A 65 18.36 4.15 -3.93
C SER A 65 17.33 4.98 -3.18
N TRP A 66 17.80 5.96 -2.40
CA TRP A 66 16.97 6.88 -1.63
C TRP A 66 16.24 7.92 -2.50
N ASN A 67 16.69 8.17 -3.72
CA ASN A 67 16.14 9.19 -4.62
C ASN A 67 14.68 8.98 -5.00
N ILE A 68 14.17 7.76 -4.90
CA ILE A 68 12.80 7.41 -5.33
C ILE A 68 11.86 7.30 -4.11
N PHE A 69 12.37 7.47 -2.88
CA PHE A 69 11.56 7.43 -1.66
C PHE A 69 10.54 8.57 -1.62
N LEU A 70 10.98 9.78 -1.98
CA LEU A 70 10.17 10.99 -1.98
C LEU A 70 8.96 10.90 -2.94
N PRO A 71 9.11 10.50 -4.22
CA PRO A 71 7.97 10.31 -5.11
C PRO A 71 7.01 9.20 -4.65
N ILE A 72 7.48 8.16 -3.95
CA ILE A 72 6.59 7.13 -3.37
C ILE A 72 5.74 7.68 -2.23
N VAL A 73 6.33 8.46 -1.33
CA VAL A 73 5.59 9.08 -0.22
C VAL A 73 4.52 10.03 -0.76
N LEU A 74 4.86 10.80 -1.79
CA LEU A 74 3.94 11.70 -2.48
C LEU A 74 2.78 10.94 -3.15
N LEU A 75 3.07 9.80 -3.80
CA LEU A 75 2.06 8.89 -4.35
C LEU A 75 1.15 8.30 -3.28
N MET A 76 1.69 7.93 -2.11
CA MET A 76 0.88 7.43 -0.99
C MET A 76 -0.10 8.49 -0.49
N ILE A 77 0.36 9.73 -0.32
CA ILE A 77 -0.49 10.84 0.15
C ILE A 77 -1.61 11.11 -0.87
N THR A 78 -1.27 11.20 -2.15
CA THR A 78 -2.26 11.42 -3.22
C THR A 78 -3.27 10.29 -3.30
N MET A 79 -2.85 9.02 -3.23
CA MET A 79 -3.79 7.88 -3.19
C MET A 79 -4.73 7.92 -1.99
N ASN A 80 -4.23 8.26 -0.80
CA ASN A 80 -5.06 8.33 0.40
C ASN A 80 -6.10 9.46 0.30
N ASN A 81 -5.71 10.60 -0.27
CA ASN A 81 -6.61 11.71 -0.53
C ASN A 81 -7.64 11.34 -1.60
N LEU A 82 -7.24 10.62 -2.65
CA LEU A 82 -8.15 10.13 -3.68
C LEU A 82 -9.19 9.18 -3.08
N ARG A 83 -8.77 8.25 -2.21
CA ARG A 83 -9.66 7.34 -1.46
C ARG A 83 -10.70 8.10 -0.64
N ARG A 84 -10.27 9.10 0.12
CA ARG A 84 -11.17 9.94 0.93
C ARG A 84 -12.14 10.72 0.05
N SER A 85 -11.66 11.32 -1.02
CA SER A 85 -12.48 12.07 -1.97
C SER A 85 -13.52 11.16 -2.63
N ASN A 86 -13.11 10.00 -3.15
CA ASN A 86 -14.02 9.06 -3.82
C ASN A 86 -15.10 8.52 -2.88
N ARG A 87 -14.78 8.33 -1.59
CA ARG A 87 -15.78 7.98 -0.57
C ARG A 87 -16.79 9.10 -0.37
N LYS A 88 -16.32 10.35 -0.25
CA LYS A 88 -17.18 11.53 -0.08
C LYS A 88 -18.10 11.75 -1.29
N TYR A 89 -17.59 11.55 -2.51
CA TYR A 89 -18.40 11.61 -3.73
C TYR A 89 -19.48 10.53 -3.80
N ARG A 90 -19.17 9.30 -3.36
CA ARG A 90 -20.18 8.22 -3.27
C ARG A 90 -21.26 8.49 -2.23
N GLU A 91 -20.92 9.18 -1.14
CA GLU A 91 -21.87 9.57 -0.10
C GLU A 91 -22.79 10.68 -0.63
N MET A 92 -22.24 11.76 -1.22
CA MET A 92 -23.03 12.83 -1.88
C MET A 92 -23.92 12.33 -3.02
N SER A 93 -23.41 11.45 -3.90
CA SER A 93 -24.21 10.89 -5.00
C SER A 93 -25.40 10.05 -4.50
N LYS A 94 -25.27 9.40 -3.35
CA LYS A 94 -26.37 8.66 -2.72
C LYS A 94 -27.39 9.56 -2.05
N GLU A 95 -26.96 10.72 -1.54
CA GLU A 95 -27.85 11.73 -0.96
C GLU A 95 -28.69 12.40 -2.06
N MET A 96 -28.08 12.84 -3.17
CA MET A 96 -28.81 13.43 -4.31
C MET A 96 -29.85 12.47 -4.90
N ASN A 97 -29.52 11.18 -5.04
CA ASN A 97 -30.44 10.17 -5.57
C ASN A 97 -31.57 9.81 -4.56
N LYS A 98 -31.39 10.09 -3.27
CA LYS A 98 -32.46 9.97 -2.26
C LYS A 98 -33.41 11.17 -2.25
N GLU A 99 -32.93 12.32 -2.67
CA GLU A 99 -33.71 13.57 -2.75
C GLU A 99 -34.54 13.68 -4.05
N GLY A 100 -34.45 12.69 -4.96
CA GLY A 100 -35.35 12.57 -6.11
C GLY A 100 -35.09 13.58 -7.24
N LEU A 101 -33.84 14.00 -7.41
CA LEU A 101 -33.34 14.66 -8.63
C LEU A 101 -32.70 13.62 -9.57
#